data_AF-A0A1F5GD85-F1
#
_entry.id   AF-A0A1F5GD85-F1
#
_cell.length_a   1.000
_cell.length_b   1.000
_cell.length_c   1.000
_cell.angle_alpha   90.00
_cell.angle_beta   90.00
_cell.angle_gamma   90.00
#
_symmetry.space_group_name_H-M   'P 1'
#
loop_
_entity.id
_entity.type
_entity.pdbx_description
1 polymer ?
#
loop_
_entity_poly.entity_id
_entity_poly.type
_entity_poly.pdbx_seq_one_letter_code
_entity_poly.pdbx_strand_id
1 'polypeptide(L)' 'MYFNILNKSQLKILPQLSFLEKLGFYMAGGTALALQIGHRTSLDFDFYNPKHFCLISPL' A
#
# COMPACT_ATOMS: atom_id res chain seq x y z
N MET A 1 -6.44 2.99 12.21
CA MET A 1 -5.81 3.72 11.09
C MET A 1 -6.41 5.11 11.00
N TYR A 2 -5.59 6.11 10.67
CA TYR A 2 -5.96 7.51 10.47
C TYR A 2 -6.30 7.76 9.00
N PHE A 3 -7.54 7.47 8.60
CA PHE A 3 -7.99 7.60 7.20
C PHE A 3 -8.13 9.06 6.73
N ASN A 4 -8.11 10.04 7.64
CA ASN A 4 -8.11 11.46 7.32
C ASN A 4 -6.82 11.92 6.60
N ILE A 5 -5.78 11.09 6.57
CA ILE A 5 -4.57 11.35 5.78
C ILE A 5 -4.79 11.15 4.27
N LEU A 6 -5.90 10.49 3.89
CA LEU A 6 -6.28 10.19 2.51
C LEU A 6 -7.39 11.13 2.03
N ASN A 7 -7.33 11.54 0.77
CA ASN A 7 -8.39 12.27 0.11
C ASN A 7 -9.54 11.33 -0.32
N LYS A 8 -10.65 11.92 -0.80
CA LYS A 8 -11.85 11.19 -1.22
C LYS A 8 -11.58 10.15 -2.33
N SER A 9 -10.72 10.48 -3.29
CA SER A 9 -10.37 9.58 -4.40
C SER A 9 -9.58 8.38 -3.90
N GLN A 10 -8.62 8.60 -3.00
CA GLN A 10 -7.83 7.53 -2.38
C GLN A 10 -8.70 6.60 -1.54
N LEU A 11 -9.64 7.14 -0.75
CA LEU A 11 -10.60 6.33 0.03
C LEU A 11 -11.49 5.46 -0.87
N LYS A 12 -11.82 5.94 -2.07
CA LYS A 12 -12.60 5.18 -3.05
C LYS A 12 -11.78 4.05 -3.70
N ILE A 13 -10.47 4.26 -3.91
CA ILE A 13 -9.58 3.31 -4.59
C ILE A 13 -9.03 2.26 -3.62
N LEU A 14 -8.71 2.63 -2.38
CA LEU A 14 -8.05 1.73 -1.41
C LEU A 14 -8.74 0.36 -1.27
N PRO A 15 -10.08 0.23 -1.18
CA PRO A 15 -10.74 -1.08 -1.11
C PRO A 15 -10.56 -1.92 -2.38
N GLN A 16 -10.42 -1.28 -3.55
CA GLN A 16 -10.22 -1.93 -4.83
C GLN A 16 -8.82 -2.54 -4.95
N LEU A 17 -7.89 -2.14 -4.09
CA LEU A 17 -6.52 -2.68 -4.01
C LEU A 17 -6.41 -3.91 -3.09
N SER A 18 -7.51 -4.35 -2.46
CA SER A 18 -7.51 -5.51 -1.53
C SER A 18 -7.04 -6.83 -2.17
N PHE A 19 -7.09 -6.96 -3.50
CA PHE A 19 -6.54 -8.14 -4.18
C PHE A 19 -5.02 -8.29 -3.98
N LEU A 20 -4.30 -7.19 -3.72
CA LEU A 20 -2.85 -7.20 -3.49
C LEU A 20 -2.48 -8.01 -2.25
N GLU A 21 -3.32 -7.99 -1.21
CA GLU A 21 -3.13 -8.81 0.00
C GLU A 21 -3.09 -10.30 -0.34
N LYS A 22 -4.00 -10.76 -1.22
CA LYS A 22 -4.02 -12.16 -1.70
C LYS A 22 -2.77 -12.53 -2.50
N LEU A 23 -2.13 -11.56 -3.13
CA LEU A 23 -0.85 -11.72 -3.84
C LEU A 23 0.36 -11.65 -2.90
N GLY A 24 0.15 -11.44 -1.59
CA GLY A 24 1.20 -11.34 -0.57
C GLY A 24 1.85 -9.96 -0.48
N PHE A 25 1.23 -8.93 -1.06
CA PHE A 25 1.69 -7.56 -0.92
C PHE A 25 1.13 -6.91 0.35
N TYR A 26 1.90 -6.03 0.95
CA TYR A 26 1.50 -5.19 2.06
C TYR A 26 1.89 -3.74 1.79
N MET A 27 1.10 -2.80 2.34
CA MET A 27 1.39 -1.38 2.21
C MET A 27 2.54 -1.01 3.14
N ALA A 28 3.57 -0.35 2.64
CA ALA A 28 4.73 0.07 3.42
C ALA A 28 5.11 1.53 3.12
N GLY A 29 6.27 1.95 3.63
CA GLY A 29 6.80 3.28 3.38
C GLY A 29 6.03 4.40 4.10
N GLY A 30 6.15 5.61 3.55
CA GLY A 30 5.65 6.83 4.20
C GLY A 30 4.13 6.86 4.35
N THR A 31 3.39 6.31 3.38
CA THR A 31 1.93 6.25 3.44
C THR A 31 1.43 5.27 4.50
N ALA A 32 2.07 4.10 4.64
CA ALA A 32 1.71 3.15 5.69
C ALA A 32 1.95 3.74 7.08
N LEU A 33 3.09 4.42 7.30
CA LEU A 33 3.36 5.11 8.55
C LEU A 33 2.34 6.24 8.80
N ALA A 34 2.03 7.04 7.78
CA ALA A 34 1.00 8.10 7.90
C ALA A 34 -0.38 7.53 8.28
N LEU A 35 -0.80 6.39 7.72
CA LEU A 35 -2.03 5.70 8.11
C LEU A 35 -2.00 5.17 9.55
N GLN A 36 -0.83 4.82 10.08
CA GLN A 36 -0.68 4.32 11.45
C GLN A 36 -0.73 5.44 12.48
N ILE A 37 -0.06 6.57 12.24
CA ILE A 37 0.11 7.63 13.26
C ILE A 37 -0.58 8.97 12.95
N GLY A 38 -1.13 9.14 11.75
CA GLY A 38 -1.91 10.33 11.39
C GLY A 38 -1.10 11.64 11.23
N HIS A 39 0.24 11.57 11.14
CA HIS A 39 1.12 12.74 11.25
C HIS A 39 1.12 13.69 10.03
N ARG A 40 0.68 13.23 8.86
CA ARG A 40 0.58 14.05 7.62
C ARG A 40 -0.35 13.39 6.61
N THR A 41 -0.79 14.14 5.60
CA THR A 41 -1.41 13.56 4.40
C THR A 41 -0.36 12.86 3.53
N SER A 42 -0.80 11.89 2.73
CA SER A 42 0.07 11.18 1.78
C SER A 42 -0.71 10.87 0.50
N LEU A 43 -0.07 10.98 -0.66
CA LEU A 43 -0.74 10.85 -1.96
C LEU A 43 -0.63 9.43 -2.55
N ASP A 44 0.54 8.82 -2.42
CA ASP A 44 0.87 7.57 -3.10
C ASP A 44 0.57 6.34 -2.24
N PHE A 45 0.38 5.18 -2.84
CA PHE A 45 0.33 3.91 -2.12
C PHE A 45 1.52 3.04 -2.53
N ASP A 46 2.46 2.83 -1.61
CA ASP A 46 3.60 1.94 -1.83
C ASP A 46 3.28 0.54 -1.31
N PHE A 47 3.36 -0.47 -2.20
CA PHE A 47 3.17 -1.87 -1.85
C PHE A 47 4.46 -2.66 -2.04
N TYR A 48 4.74 -3.52 -1.07
CA TYR A 48 5.93 -4.35 -1.03
C TYR A 48 5.51 -5.81 -0.95
N ASN A 49 6.31 -6.70 -1.52
CA ASN A 49 6.13 -8.14 -1.41
C ASN A 49 7.43 -8.72 -0.82
N PRO A 50 7.37 -9.61 0.20
CA PRO A 50 8.57 -10.25 0.73
C PRO A 50 9.22 -11.21 -0.25
N LYS A 51 8.49 -11.66 -1.30
CA LYS A 51 9.06 -12.50 -2.35
C LYS A 51 10.05 -11.70 -3.18
N HIS A 52 11.23 -12.28 -3.39
CA HIS A 52 12.22 -11.72 -4.30
C HIS A 52 11.67 -11.75 -5.73
N PHE A 53 11.76 -10.63 -6.44
CA PHE A 53 11.40 -10.57 -7.85
C PHE A 53 12.55 -11.15 -8.66
N CYS A 54 12.46 -12.43 -9.03
CA CYS A 54 13.43 -13.03 -9.94
C CYS A 54 13.05 -12.67 -11.38
N LEU A 55 13.86 -11.86 -12.05
CA LEU A 55 13.65 -11.48 -13.46
C LEU A 55 13.97 -12.62 -14.45
N ILE A 56 14.46 -13.76 -13.94
CA ILE A 56 14.86 -14.91 -14.74
C ILE A 56 14.04 -16.11 -14.23
N SER A 57 13.10 -16.57 -15.04
CA SER A 57 12.46 -17.88 -14.80
C SER A 57 13.55 -18.95 -14.92
N PRO A 58 13.75 -19.82 -13.90
CA PRO A 58 14.54 -21.02 -14.11
C PRO A 58 13.81 -21.89 -15.14
N LEU A 59 14.48 -22.12 -16.28
CA LEU A 59 14.09 -23.11 -17.29
C LEU A 59 14.09 -24.53 -16.68
#